data_AF-A0A7C2W009-F1
#
_entry.id   AF-A0A7C2W009-F1
#
_cell.length_a   1.000
_cell.length_b   1.000
_cell.length_c   1.000
_cell.angle_alpha   90.00
_cell.angle_beta   90.00
_cell.angle_gamma   90.00
#
_symmetry.space_group_name_H-M   'P 1'
#
loop_
_entity.id
_entity.type
_entity.pdbx_description
1 polymer ?
#
loop_
_entity_poly.entity_id
_entity_poly.type
_entity_poly.pdbx_seq_one_letter_code
_entity_poly.pdbx_strand_id
1 'polypeptide(L)'
;MANAVRKLKGEPVEEIPRVNIDLGFAAYIPRDYIPIDRRRLDVYRKIAVARGEEDLRQISGELTDVYGPIPQEVQWLCDMALVRIRAARRQVKSIVASGRDLIFSFSDDAQPQGGLFASVKGRLRMPRPDKAYLTLNESYFEPATLLGVLRKVFRED
;
A
#
# COMPACT_ATOMS: atom_id res chain seq x y z
N MET A 1 14.78 12.12 16.49
CA MET A 1 14.31 12.83 17.70
C MET A 1 12.80 13.16 17.72
N ALA A 2 12.01 12.83 16.69
CA ALA A 2 10.57 13.13 16.67
C ALA A 2 9.70 12.17 17.51
N ASN A 3 10.22 11.01 17.95
CA ASN A 3 9.46 10.03 18.73
C ASN A 3 9.43 10.34 20.25
N ALA A 4 10.17 11.35 20.72
CA ALA A 4 10.31 11.63 22.16
C ALA A 4 9.16 12.49 22.75
N VAL A 5 8.43 13.25 21.93
CA VAL A 5 7.46 14.25 22.43
C VAL A 5 6.03 13.69 22.56
N ARG A 6 5.68 12.60 21.85
CA ARG A 6 4.32 12.03 21.89
C ARG A 6 4.03 11.13 23.11
N LYS A 7 5.04 10.80 23.93
CA LYS A 7 4.85 10.00 25.16
C LYS A 7 4.24 10.77 26.35
N LEU A 8 4.12 12.10 26.26
CA LEU A 8 3.70 12.94 27.40
C LEU A 8 2.18 13.17 27.53
N LYS A 9 1.34 12.66 26.60
CA LYS A 9 -0.11 12.95 26.62
C LYS A 9 -1.05 11.76 26.83
N GLY A 10 -0.54 10.54 27.04
CA GLY A 10 -1.40 9.37 27.33
C GLY A 10 -2.37 8.96 26.21
N GLU A 11 -2.34 9.63 25.06
CA GLU A 11 -3.06 9.21 23.86
C GLU A 11 -2.31 8.03 23.24
N PRO A 12 -2.97 6.89 22.95
CA PRO A 12 -2.34 5.82 22.21
C PRO A 12 -1.87 6.38 20.86
N VAL A 13 -0.55 6.47 20.69
CA VAL A 13 0.02 6.66 19.37
C VAL A 13 -0.24 5.36 18.63
N GLU A 14 -1.33 5.30 17.88
CA GLU A 14 -1.51 4.24 16.88
C GLU A 14 -0.27 4.28 15.98
N GLU A 15 0.57 3.25 16.12
CA GLU A 15 1.72 3.09 15.25
C GLU A 15 1.18 2.82 13.85
N ILE A 16 1.56 3.65 12.88
CA ILE A 16 1.25 3.39 11.47
C ILE A 16 1.92 2.06 11.13
N PRO A 17 1.15 1.00 10.82
CA PRO A 17 1.74 -0.30 10.58
C PRO A 17 2.64 -0.21 9.34
N ARG A 18 3.89 -0.62 9.50
CA ARG A 18 4.90 -0.55 8.43
C ARG A 18 4.78 -1.77 7.54
N VAL A 19 3.81 -1.77 6.64
CA VAL A 19 3.79 -2.75 5.53
C VAL A 19 4.79 -2.28 4.48
N ASN A 20 5.80 -3.09 4.21
CA ASN A 20 6.71 -2.85 3.10
C ASN A 20 6.09 -3.37 1.80
N ILE A 21 6.00 -2.53 0.77
CA ILE A 21 5.44 -2.93 -0.53
C ILE A 21 6.49 -2.66 -1.60
N ASP A 22 6.89 -3.72 -2.30
CA ASP A 22 7.78 -3.67 -3.46
C ASP A 22 7.13 -4.45 -4.62
N LEU A 23 6.63 -3.73 -5.62
CA LEU A 23 5.89 -4.31 -6.74
C LEU A 23 6.66 -4.27 -8.06
N GLY A 24 7.92 -3.83 -8.05
CA GLY A 24 8.74 -3.73 -9.26
C GLY A 24 8.38 -2.58 -10.20
N PHE A 25 7.51 -1.64 -9.80
CA PHE A 25 7.22 -0.41 -10.56
C PHE A 25 7.30 0.83 -9.65
N ALA A 26 7.53 2.00 -10.27
CA ALA A 26 7.69 3.25 -9.55
C ALA A 26 6.36 3.97 -9.35
N ALA A 27 6.08 4.38 -8.13
CA ALA A 27 5.02 5.33 -7.80
C ALA A 27 5.65 6.51 -7.06
N TYR A 28 5.45 7.69 -7.60
CA TYR A 28 6.10 8.90 -7.12
C TYR A 28 5.29 10.11 -7.56
N ILE A 29 5.59 11.26 -6.97
CA ILE A 29 5.08 12.55 -7.39
C ILE A 29 6.08 13.15 -8.38
N PRO A 30 5.71 13.35 -9.65
CA PRO A 30 6.58 13.99 -10.63
C PRO A 30 6.92 15.44 -10.27
N ARG A 31 8.12 15.91 -10.68
CA ARG A 31 8.58 17.29 -10.42
C ARG A 31 7.79 18.32 -11.24
N ASP A 32 7.36 17.97 -12.44
CA ASP A 32 6.52 18.81 -13.29
C ASP A 32 5.09 18.96 -12.72
N TYR A 33 4.57 17.95 -12.03
CA TYR A 33 3.28 18.04 -11.36
C TYR A 33 3.33 18.87 -10.07
N ILE A 34 4.32 18.61 -9.19
CA ILE A 34 4.59 19.44 -8.01
C ILE A 34 6.04 19.94 -8.04
N PRO A 35 6.28 21.15 -8.59
CA PRO A 35 7.63 21.72 -8.75
C PRO A 35 8.34 22.02 -7.44
N ILE A 36 7.60 22.43 -6.41
CA ILE A 36 8.19 22.83 -5.13
C ILE A 36 8.48 21.59 -4.28
N ASP A 37 9.75 21.28 -4.08
CA ASP A 37 10.22 20.10 -3.33
C ASP A 37 9.60 20.00 -1.93
N ARG A 38 9.48 21.12 -1.21
CA ARG A 38 8.84 21.15 0.12
C ARG A 38 7.37 20.73 0.06
N ARG A 39 6.61 21.21 -0.93
CA ARG A 39 5.20 20.83 -1.13
C ARG A 39 5.08 19.35 -1.45
N ARG A 40 5.98 18.84 -2.30
CA ARG A 40 6.01 17.42 -2.66
C ARG A 40 6.29 16.53 -1.44
N LEU A 41 7.23 16.92 -0.58
CA LEU A 41 7.50 16.23 0.70
C LEU A 41 6.29 16.27 1.64
N ASP A 42 5.56 17.38 1.70
CA ASP A 42 4.36 17.47 2.53
C ASP A 42 3.26 16.52 2.03
N VAL A 43 3.07 16.40 0.71
CA VAL A 43 2.12 15.44 0.12
C VAL A 43 2.54 14.01 0.39
N TYR A 44 3.83 13.66 0.24
CA TYR A 44 4.33 12.33 0.61
C TYR A 44 4.03 11.99 2.07
N ARG A 45 4.21 12.95 2.99
CA ARG A 45 3.88 12.75 4.41
C ARG A 45 2.39 12.54 4.62
N LYS A 46 1.52 13.34 3.98
CA LYS A 46 0.06 13.17 4.06
C LYS A 46 -0.36 11.77 3.62
N ILE A 47 0.15 11.29 2.47
CA ILE A 47 -0.15 9.94 1.96
C ILE A 47 0.38 8.85 2.90
N ALA A 48 1.58 9.03 3.47
CA ALA A 48 2.19 8.06 4.37
C ALA A 48 1.40 7.88 5.68
N VAL A 49 0.74 8.94 6.17
CA VAL A 49 -0.06 8.92 7.42
C VAL A 49 -1.55 8.73 7.20
N ALA A 50 -2.00 8.61 5.95
CA ALA A 50 -3.40 8.32 5.62
C ALA A 50 -3.85 7.02 6.30
N ARG A 51 -5.08 7.03 6.82
CA ARG A 51 -5.70 5.97 7.61
C ARG A 51 -6.77 5.18 6.85
N GLY A 52 -7.22 5.71 5.71
CA GLY A 52 -8.24 5.06 4.90
C GLY A 52 -8.39 5.68 3.52
N GLU A 53 -9.37 5.15 2.80
CA GLU A 53 -9.73 5.60 1.46
C GLU A 53 -10.18 7.07 1.45
N GLU A 54 -10.89 7.51 2.48
CA GLU A 54 -11.36 8.91 2.56
C GLU A 54 -10.23 9.92 2.62
N ASP A 55 -9.21 9.69 3.46
CA ASP A 55 -8.03 10.56 3.52
C ASP A 55 -7.34 10.67 2.15
N LEU A 56 -7.21 9.54 1.44
CA LEU A 56 -6.59 9.49 0.12
C LEU A 56 -7.45 10.19 -0.94
N ARG A 57 -8.78 10.09 -0.85
CA ARG A 57 -9.71 10.86 -1.70
C ARG A 57 -9.57 12.36 -1.46
N GLN A 58 -9.55 12.79 -0.21
CA GLN A 58 -9.36 14.20 0.14
C GLN A 58 -8.02 14.73 -0.37
N ILE A 59 -6.92 13.99 -0.14
CA ILE A 59 -5.59 14.36 -0.65
C ILE A 59 -5.62 14.48 -2.18
N SER A 60 -6.21 13.52 -2.88
CA SER A 60 -6.28 13.53 -4.35
C SER A 60 -7.14 14.67 -4.88
N GLY A 61 -8.24 15.01 -4.20
CA GLY A 61 -9.07 16.17 -4.50
C GLY A 61 -8.31 17.49 -4.32
N GLU A 62 -7.65 17.68 -3.19
CA GLU A 62 -6.80 18.86 -2.94
C GLU A 62 -5.70 19.02 -4.00
N LEU A 63 -5.08 17.91 -4.42
CA LEU A 63 -4.08 17.94 -5.49
C LEU A 63 -4.71 18.33 -6.84
N THR A 64 -5.89 17.81 -7.13
CA THR A 64 -6.61 18.10 -8.37
C THR A 64 -7.02 19.56 -8.46
N ASP A 65 -7.53 20.13 -7.36
CA ASP A 65 -7.96 21.53 -7.30
C ASP A 65 -6.80 22.51 -7.47
N VAL A 66 -5.60 22.15 -6.98
CA VAL A 66 -4.43 23.03 -6.97
C VAL A 66 -3.54 22.86 -8.20
N TYR A 67 -3.33 21.63 -8.67
CA TYR A 67 -2.36 21.29 -9.71
C TYR A 67 -3.01 20.71 -10.98
N GLY A 68 -4.34 20.52 -10.99
CA GLY A 68 -5.05 19.86 -12.08
C GLY A 68 -4.97 18.33 -11.98
N PRO A 69 -5.41 17.60 -13.02
CA PRO A 69 -5.53 16.15 -13.00
C PRO A 69 -4.26 15.44 -12.49
N ILE A 70 -4.43 14.51 -11.55
CA ILE A 70 -3.30 13.75 -11.00
C ILE A 70 -2.66 12.83 -12.06
N PRO A 71 -1.32 12.81 -12.17
CA PRO A 71 -0.61 11.85 -13.00
C PRO A 71 -0.82 10.42 -12.51
N GLN A 72 -0.57 9.46 -13.41
CA GLN A 72 -0.72 8.04 -13.11
C GLN A 72 0.20 7.59 -11.97
N GLU A 73 1.40 8.12 -11.88
CA GLU A 73 2.39 7.80 -10.84
C GLU A 73 1.91 8.25 -9.45
N VAL A 74 1.17 9.35 -9.39
CA VAL A 74 0.54 9.85 -8.16
C VAL A 74 -0.66 9.00 -7.79
N GLN A 75 -1.48 8.60 -8.77
CA GLN A 75 -2.59 7.66 -8.54
C GLN A 75 -2.06 6.33 -7.98
N TRP A 76 -1.01 5.77 -8.56
CA TRP A 76 -0.38 4.55 -8.05
C TRP A 76 0.16 4.73 -6.63
N LEU A 77 0.69 5.91 -6.29
CA LEU A 77 1.17 6.20 -4.95
C LEU A 77 0.02 6.16 -3.92
N CYS A 78 -1.14 6.72 -4.27
CA CYS A 78 -2.36 6.63 -3.47
C CYS A 78 -2.87 5.17 -3.39
N ASP A 79 -2.88 4.43 -4.50
CA ASP A 79 -3.33 3.03 -4.53
C ASP A 79 -2.44 2.14 -3.65
N MET A 80 -1.11 2.30 -3.71
CA MET A 80 -0.19 1.58 -2.84
C MET A 80 -0.40 1.94 -1.35
N ALA A 81 -0.71 3.20 -1.05
CA ALA A 81 -1.04 3.61 0.31
C ALA A 81 -2.33 2.93 0.81
N LEU A 82 -3.36 2.82 -0.05
CA LEU A 82 -4.58 2.09 0.28
C LEU A 82 -4.32 0.59 0.51
N VAL A 83 -3.52 -0.04 -0.36
CA VAL A 83 -3.10 -1.44 -0.17
C VAL A 83 -2.35 -1.61 1.14
N ARG A 84 -1.41 -0.72 1.47
CA ARG A 84 -0.67 -0.71 2.75
C ARG A 84 -1.63 -0.68 3.94
N ILE A 85 -2.60 0.23 3.93
CA ILE A 85 -3.58 0.39 5.01
C ILE A 85 -4.40 -0.90 5.20
N ARG A 86 -4.90 -1.49 4.10
CA ARG A 86 -5.74 -2.69 4.18
C ARG A 86 -4.95 -3.96 4.51
N ALA A 87 -3.73 -4.08 3.99
CA ALA A 87 -2.82 -5.19 4.30
C ALA A 87 -2.40 -5.19 5.77
N ALA A 88 -2.17 -4.00 6.34
CA ALA A 88 -1.87 -3.83 7.76
C ALA A 88 -2.97 -4.40 8.67
N ARG A 89 -4.24 -4.15 8.34
CA ARG A 89 -5.42 -4.70 9.07
C ARG A 89 -5.46 -6.23 9.04
N ARG A 90 -4.79 -6.86 8.06
CA ARG A 90 -4.64 -8.32 7.93
C ARG A 90 -3.30 -8.83 8.45
N GLN A 91 -2.58 -8.03 9.24
CA GLN A 91 -1.28 -8.36 9.84
C GLN A 91 -0.18 -8.74 8.82
N VAL A 92 -0.30 -8.24 7.58
CA VAL A 92 0.77 -8.35 6.58
C VAL A 92 1.92 -7.42 6.95
N LYS A 93 3.15 -7.93 6.93
CA LYS A 93 4.39 -7.16 7.12
C LYS A 93 5.00 -6.72 5.78
N SER A 94 4.90 -7.53 4.74
CA SER A 94 5.41 -7.17 3.42
C SER A 94 4.67 -7.81 2.26
N ILE A 95 4.69 -7.13 1.12
CA ILE A 95 4.21 -7.61 -0.18
C ILE A 95 5.32 -7.37 -1.19
N VAL A 96 5.84 -8.44 -1.81
CA VAL A 96 6.95 -8.36 -2.77
C VAL A 96 6.57 -9.08 -4.07
N ALA A 97 6.71 -8.40 -5.20
CA ALA A 97 6.65 -9.03 -6.51
C ALA A 97 8.02 -9.61 -6.87
N SER A 98 8.07 -10.89 -7.23
CA SER A 98 9.31 -11.58 -7.62
C SER A 98 9.04 -12.60 -8.71
N GLY A 99 9.47 -12.32 -9.94
CA GLY A 99 9.17 -13.15 -11.10
C GLY A 99 7.66 -13.22 -11.33
N ARG A 100 7.08 -14.41 -11.16
CA ARG A 100 5.62 -14.63 -11.27
C ARG A 100 4.90 -14.72 -9.93
N ASP A 101 5.60 -14.51 -8.83
CA ASP A 101 5.05 -14.63 -7.48
C ASP A 101 4.78 -13.25 -6.87
N LEU A 102 3.60 -13.09 -6.29
CA LEU A 102 3.35 -12.12 -5.22
C LEU A 102 3.58 -12.81 -3.87
N ILE A 103 4.56 -12.33 -3.13
CA ILE A 103 5.00 -12.90 -1.87
C ILE A 103 4.51 -12.02 -0.73
N PHE A 104 3.64 -12.58 0.10
CA PHE A 104 3.11 -11.95 1.31
C PHE A 104 3.82 -12.55 2.52
N SER A 105 4.36 -11.69 3.38
CA SER A 105 4.89 -12.10 4.69
C SER A 105 4.03 -11.49 5.78
N PHE A 106 3.70 -12.28 6.80
CA PHE A 106 2.80 -11.91 7.90
C PHE A 106 3.58 -11.73 9.20
N SER A 107 2.94 -11.13 10.21
CA SER A 107 3.49 -11.12 11.57
C SER A 107 3.58 -12.53 12.15
N ASP A 108 4.50 -12.73 13.09
CA ASP A 108 4.90 -14.05 13.58
C ASP A 108 3.72 -14.81 14.24
N ASP A 109 2.77 -14.06 14.81
CA ASP A 109 1.55 -14.58 15.43
C ASP A 109 0.35 -14.64 14.45
N ALA A 110 0.53 -14.22 13.21
CA ALA A 110 -0.51 -14.14 12.20
C ALA A 110 -0.31 -15.21 11.11
N GLN A 111 -1.38 -15.92 10.77
CA GLN A 111 -1.37 -16.87 9.66
C GLN A 111 -2.17 -16.36 8.48
N PRO A 112 -1.70 -16.57 7.23
CA PRO A 112 -2.47 -16.24 6.04
C PRO A 112 -3.76 -17.05 6.02
N GLN A 113 -4.89 -16.35 6.08
CA GLN A 113 -6.19 -17.00 5.89
C GLN A 113 -6.37 -17.31 4.40
N GLY A 114 -6.53 -18.59 4.03
CA GLY A 114 -6.66 -18.99 2.62
C GLY A 114 -7.78 -18.26 1.86
N GLY A 115 -8.88 -17.90 2.55
CA GLY A 115 -9.98 -17.13 1.99
C GLY A 115 -9.59 -15.74 1.49
N LEU A 116 -8.50 -15.14 2.01
CA LEU A 116 -7.99 -13.84 1.58
C LEU A 116 -7.66 -13.79 0.08
N PHE A 117 -7.24 -14.93 -0.49
CA PHE A 117 -6.80 -15.02 -1.88
C PHE A 117 -7.86 -15.63 -2.81
N ALA A 118 -9.03 -16.01 -2.28
CA ALA A 118 -10.07 -16.74 -3.03
C ALA A 118 -10.63 -15.94 -4.22
N SER A 119 -10.54 -14.61 -4.17
CA SER A 119 -11.01 -13.70 -5.22
C SER A 119 -10.05 -13.58 -6.42
N VAL A 120 -8.86 -14.19 -6.34
CA VAL A 120 -7.81 -14.06 -7.36
C VAL A 120 -7.52 -15.40 -8.03
N LYS A 121 -7.58 -15.42 -9.37
CA LYS A 121 -7.15 -16.57 -10.15
C LYS A 121 -5.62 -16.67 -10.14
N GLY A 122 -5.11 -17.70 -9.49
CA GLY A 122 -3.68 -17.98 -9.36
C GLY A 122 -3.43 -19.26 -8.59
N ARG A 123 -2.16 -19.63 -8.44
CA ARG A 123 -1.77 -20.77 -7.60
C ARG A 123 -1.24 -20.26 -6.28
N LEU A 124 -1.96 -20.56 -5.19
CA LEU A 124 -1.53 -20.24 -3.83
C LEU A 124 -0.62 -21.35 -3.28
N ARG A 125 0.51 -20.96 -2.71
CA ARG A 125 1.45 -21.84 -1.99
C ARG A 125 1.80 -21.20 -0.64
N MET A 126 1.89 -22.02 0.40
CA MET A 126 2.29 -21.57 1.74
C MET A 126 3.49 -22.39 2.21
N PRO A 127 4.71 -22.03 1.78
CA PRO A 127 5.91 -22.80 2.13
C PRO A 127 6.29 -22.65 3.61
N ARG A 128 5.73 -21.64 4.31
CA ARG A 128 5.91 -21.38 5.74
C ARG A 128 4.62 -20.85 6.35
N PRO A 129 4.41 -20.99 7.68
CA PRO A 129 3.23 -20.48 8.37
C PRO A 129 3.04 -18.96 8.23
N ASP A 130 4.13 -18.20 8.09
CA ASP A 130 4.16 -16.74 7.99
C ASP A 130 4.18 -16.23 6.54
N LYS A 131 4.13 -17.13 5.54
CA LYS A 131 4.27 -16.75 4.12
C LYS A 131 3.21 -17.32 3.21
N ALA A 132 2.69 -16.46 2.34
CA ALA A 132 1.84 -16.87 1.21
C ALA A 132 2.47 -16.41 -0.11
N TYR A 133 2.56 -17.33 -1.06
CA TYR A 133 3.07 -17.12 -2.41
C TYR A 133 1.90 -17.29 -3.37
N LEU A 134 1.49 -16.20 -4.00
CA LEU A 134 0.46 -16.23 -5.03
C LEU A 134 1.13 -16.15 -6.40
N THR A 135 1.23 -17.29 -7.08
CA THR A 135 1.77 -17.35 -8.44
C THR A 135 0.70 -16.93 -9.43
N LEU A 136 0.99 -15.88 -10.20
CA LEU A 136 0.10 -15.28 -11.20
C LEU A 136 0.65 -15.48 -12.61
N ASN A 137 -0.16 -15.19 -13.63
CA ASN A 137 0.34 -15.06 -14.99
C ASN A 137 1.21 -13.78 -15.09
N GLU A 138 2.18 -13.76 -15.99
CA GLU A 138 3.06 -12.62 -16.23
C GLU A 138 2.28 -11.33 -16.58
N SER A 139 1.16 -11.45 -17.29
CA SER A 139 0.29 -10.30 -17.63
C SER A 139 -0.31 -9.59 -16.41
N TYR A 140 -0.27 -10.20 -15.22
CA TYR A 140 -0.77 -9.59 -13.99
C TYR A 140 0.21 -8.58 -13.39
N PHE A 141 1.47 -8.58 -13.82
CA PHE A 141 2.53 -7.71 -13.28
C PHE A 141 2.59 -6.33 -13.96
N GLU A 142 1.66 -6.05 -14.88
CA GLU A 142 1.36 -4.68 -15.31
C GLU A 142 0.82 -3.86 -14.12
N PRO A 143 1.32 -2.63 -13.86
CA PRO A 143 1.03 -1.90 -12.61
C PRO A 143 -0.45 -1.77 -12.26
N ALA A 144 -1.28 -1.38 -13.23
CA ALA A 144 -2.72 -1.21 -13.02
C ALA A 144 -3.44 -2.53 -12.70
N THR A 145 -3.03 -3.61 -13.37
CA THR A 145 -3.57 -4.95 -13.16
C THR A 145 -3.15 -5.47 -11.78
N LEU A 146 -1.88 -5.29 -11.42
CA LEU A 146 -1.32 -5.74 -10.15
C LEU A 146 -1.98 -5.03 -8.95
N LEU A 147 -2.14 -3.72 -9.04
CA LEU A 147 -2.90 -2.95 -8.04
C LEU A 147 -4.37 -3.37 -8.00
N GLY A 148 -4.98 -3.70 -9.15
CA GLY A 148 -6.31 -4.28 -9.23
C GLY A 148 -6.43 -5.63 -8.49
N VAL A 149 -5.43 -6.48 -8.61
CA VAL A 149 -5.34 -7.76 -7.90
C VAL A 149 -5.24 -7.52 -6.39
N LEU A 150 -4.32 -6.66 -5.95
CA LEU A 150 -4.14 -6.35 -4.53
C LEU A 150 -5.41 -5.74 -3.91
N ARG A 151 -6.13 -4.88 -4.65
CA ARG A 151 -7.44 -4.35 -4.22
C ARG A 151 -8.48 -5.46 -4.02
N LYS A 152 -8.48 -6.51 -4.85
CA LYS A 152 -9.38 -7.66 -4.70
C LYS A 152 -8.99 -8.57 -3.52
N VAL A 153 -7.69 -8.76 -3.31
CA VAL A 153 -7.18 -9.54 -2.15
C VAL A 153 -7.59 -8.87 -0.85
N PHE A 154 -7.44 -7.55 -0.76
CA PHE A 154 -7.70 -6.80 0.46
C PHE A 154 -9.04 -6.06 0.46
N ARG A 155 -10.05 -6.57 -0.26
CA ARG A 155 -11.39 -5.96 -0.21
C ARG A 155 -11.92 -6.03 1.23
N GLU A 156 -12.57 -4.96 1.67
CA GLU A 156 -13.40 -5.01 2.87
C GLU A 156 -14.78 -5.57 2.46
N ASP A 157 -15.30 -6.48 3.28
CA ASP A 157 -16.61 -7.11 3.05
C ASP A 157 -17.76 -6.13 3.33
#